data_AF-A0AAN8F6D9-F1
#
_entry.id   AF-A0AAN8F6D9-F1
#
_cell.length_a   1.000
_cell.length_b   1.000
_cell.length_c   1.000
_cell.angle_alpha   90.00
_cell.angle_beta   90.00
_cell.angle_gamma   90.00
#
_symmetry.space_group_name_H-M   'P 1'
#
loop_
_entity.id
_entity.type
_entity.pdbx_description
1 polymer ?
#
loop_
_entity_poly.entity_id
_entity_poly.type
_entity_poly.pdbx_seq_one_letter_code
_entity_poly.pdbx_strand_id
1 'polypeptide(L)'
;MSLPTVMRDTQLVGQHLFDHTPVVRTEIERFVERFERNERHREFDGILRASHALIEAAETPVEALFNTGKMQSLTNDVNHLTERIQKLSEPKYGKEHADYLAEVAKNQKEWNCL
;
A
#
# COMPACT_ATOMS: atom_id res chain seq x y z
N MET A 1 -41.42 -47.47 43.42
CA MET A 1 -40.11 -46.95 43.87
C MET A 1 -40.40 -45.73 44.74
N SER A 2 -40.18 -45.80 46.04
CA SER A 2 -40.44 -44.68 46.94
C SER A 2 -39.18 -43.80 47.06
N LEU A 3 -39.36 -42.48 47.14
CA LEU A 3 -38.30 -41.49 47.33
C LEU A 3 -37.28 -41.82 48.44
N PRO A 4 -37.66 -42.42 49.59
CA PRO A 4 -36.72 -42.77 50.64
C PRO A 4 -35.68 -43.82 50.22
N THR A 5 -36.01 -44.71 49.29
CA THR A 5 -35.09 -45.75 48.80
C THR A 5 -33.99 -45.13 47.93
N VAL A 6 -34.36 -44.18 47.05
CA VAL A 6 -33.40 -43.47 46.18
C VAL A 6 -32.43 -42.60 47.01
N MET A 7 -32.90 -42.00 48.11
CA MET A 7 -32.06 -41.20 49.01
C MET A 7 -31.06 -42.01 49.84
N ARG A 8 -31.35 -43.29 50.15
CA ARG A 8 -30.39 -44.16 50.85
C ARG A 8 -29.25 -44.65 49.94
N ASP A 9 -29.56 -44.86 48.66
CA ASP A 9 -28.58 -45.37 47.69
C ASP A 9 -27.71 -44.26 47.09
N THR A 10 -28.09 -42.99 47.25
CA THR A 10 -27.27 -41.83 46.90
C THR A 10 -26.47 -41.36 48.10
N GLN A 11 -25.40 -42.07 48.43
CA GLN A 11 -24.34 -41.52 49.28
C GLN A 11 -23.67 -40.34 48.56
N LEU A 12 -24.21 -39.15 48.77
CA LEU A 12 -23.59 -37.89 48.35
C LEU A 12 -22.33 -37.67 49.19
N VAL A 13 -21.21 -38.22 48.72
CA VAL A 13 -19.89 -37.97 49.29
C VAL A 13 -19.57 -36.50 49.07
N GLY A 14 -19.49 -35.71 50.14
CA GLY A 14 -19.27 -34.26 50.09
C GLY A 14 -18.04 -33.82 49.27
N GLN A 15 -17.04 -34.70 49.16
CA GLN A 15 -15.84 -34.48 48.33
C GLN A 15 -16.11 -34.52 46.82
N HIS A 16 -17.20 -35.15 46.36
CA HIS A 16 -17.57 -35.24 44.94
C HIS A 16 -18.69 -34.29 44.53
N LEU A 17 -19.34 -33.64 45.48
CA LEU A 17 -20.41 -32.67 45.23
C LEU A 17 -19.95 -31.42 44.46
N PHE A 18 -18.68 -31.05 44.61
CA PHE A 18 -18.02 -29.95 43.90
C PHE A 18 -16.81 -30.41 43.08
N ASP A 19 -16.73 -31.71 42.78
CA ASP A 19 -15.65 -32.22 41.93
C ASP A 19 -15.94 -31.89 40.46
N HIS A 20 -15.40 -30.75 40.02
CA HIS A 20 -15.48 -30.31 38.64
C HIS A 20 -14.40 -30.94 37.75
N THR A 21 -13.48 -31.73 38.31
CA THR A 21 -12.39 -32.39 37.57
C THR A 21 -12.86 -33.11 36.30
N PRO A 22 -13.94 -33.92 36.30
CA PRO A 22 -14.39 -34.59 35.07
C PRO A 22 -14.85 -33.60 34.00
N VAL A 23 -15.55 -32.53 34.38
CA VAL A 23 -16.05 -31.51 33.44
C VAL A 23 -14.89 -30.71 32.85
N VAL A 24 -13.97 -30.26 33.71
CA VAL A 24 -12.78 -29.50 33.30
C VAL A 24 -11.88 -30.34 32.40
N ARG A 25 -11.67 -31.62 32.74
CA ARG A 25 -10.88 -32.55 31.93
C ARG A 25 -11.50 -32.74 30.54
N THR A 26 -12.82 -32.91 30.48
CA THR A 26 -13.54 -33.07 29.20
C THR A 26 -13.39 -31.82 28.32
N GLU A 27 -13.46 -30.62 28.88
CA GLU A 27 -13.27 -29.39 28.10
C GLU A 27 -11.80 -29.17 27.70
N ILE A 28 -10.83 -29.54 28.53
CA ILE A 28 -9.41 -29.54 28.15
C ILE A 28 -9.18 -30.47 26.96
N GLU A 29 -9.69 -31.70 27.02
CA GLU A 29 -9.56 -32.67 25.92
C GLU A 29 -10.21 -32.15 24.64
N ARG A 30 -11.39 -31.54 24.76
CA ARG A 30 -12.10 -30.90 23.63
C ARG A 30 -11.29 -29.76 23.02
N PHE A 31 -10.65 -28.94 23.85
CA PHE A 31 -9.76 -27.86 23.39
C PHE A 31 -8.54 -28.43 22.65
N VAL A 32 -7.85 -29.41 23.25
CA VAL A 32 -6.69 -30.06 22.64
C VAL A 32 -7.06 -30.68 21.29
N GLU A 33 -8.19 -31.39 21.21
CA GLU A 33 -8.63 -32.01 19.96
C GLU A 33 -8.97 -30.96 18.88
N ARG A 34 -9.71 -29.92 19.24
CA ARG A 34 -10.20 -28.93 18.26
C ARG A 34 -9.17 -27.86 17.89
N PHE A 35 -8.19 -27.59 18.75
CA PHE A 35 -7.29 -26.45 18.61
C PHE A 35 -5.82 -26.85 18.42
N GLU A 36 -5.32 -27.81 19.21
CA GLU A 36 -3.94 -28.28 19.07
C GLU A 36 -3.81 -29.33 17.97
N ARG A 37 -4.59 -30.41 18.03
CA ARG A 37 -4.50 -31.53 17.07
C ARG A 37 -4.92 -31.14 15.65
N ASN A 38 -5.88 -30.22 15.54
CA ASN A 38 -6.29 -29.65 14.25
C ASN A 38 -5.41 -28.47 13.81
N GLU A 39 -4.30 -28.19 14.50
CA GLU A 39 -3.33 -27.15 14.15
C GLU A 39 -3.91 -25.73 14.00
N ARG A 40 -5.09 -25.44 14.57
CA ARG A 40 -5.74 -24.12 14.44
C ARG A 40 -4.89 -22.97 14.95
N HIS A 41 -4.01 -23.23 15.91
CA HIS A 41 -3.01 -22.26 16.38
C HIS A 41 -2.08 -21.78 15.25
N ARG A 42 -1.72 -22.64 14.29
CA ARG A 42 -0.92 -22.27 13.12
C ARG A 42 -1.71 -21.43 12.13
N GLU A 43 -2.99 -21.72 11.95
CA GLU A 43 -3.88 -20.89 11.11
C GLU A 43 -4.00 -19.48 11.68
N PHE A 44 -4.22 -19.36 12.99
CA PHE A 44 -4.27 -18.06 13.68
C PHE A 44 -2.95 -17.30 13.57
N ASP A 45 -1.81 -17.99 13.73
CA ASP A 45 -0.49 -17.38 13.55
C ASP A 45 -0.27 -16.93 12.09
N GLY A 46 -0.73 -17.71 11.12
CA GLY A 46 -0.71 -17.34 9.70
C GLY A 46 -1.52 -16.07 9.41
N ILE A 47 -2.72 -15.95 9.99
CA ILE A 47 -3.56 -14.76 9.87
C ILE A 47 -2.88 -13.53 10.49
N LEU A 48 -2.27 -13.69 11.67
CA LEU A 48 -1.54 -12.60 12.32
C LEU A 48 -0.37 -12.10 11.47
N ARG A 49 0.46 -13.02 10.94
CA ARG A 49 1.58 -12.67 10.07
C ARG A 49 1.12 -11.98 8.78
N ALA A 50 0.08 -12.50 8.14
CA ALA A 50 -0.47 -11.89 6.93
C ALA A 50 -1.02 -10.48 7.20
N SER A 51 -1.70 -10.29 8.32
CA SER A 51 -2.22 -8.98 8.73
C SER A 51 -1.07 -7.99 9.01
N HIS A 52 0.00 -8.44 9.64
CA HIS A 52 1.19 -7.63 9.88
C HIS A 52 1.87 -7.20 8.57
N ALA A 53 2.07 -8.13 7.64
CA ALA A 53 2.64 -7.83 6.33
C ALA A 53 1.80 -6.83 5.51
N LEU A 54 0.47 -6.89 5.63
CA LEU A 54 -0.42 -5.91 5.00
C LEU A 54 -0.27 -4.52 5.61
N ILE A 55 -0.12 -4.44 6.94
CA ILE A 55 0.13 -3.17 7.64
C ILE A 55 1.48 -2.60 7.19
N GLU A 56 2.55 -3.39 7.18
CA GLU A 56 3.87 -2.95 6.70
C GLU A 56 3.84 -2.48 5.24
N ALA A 57 3.11 -3.19 4.37
CA ALA A 57 2.94 -2.78 2.97
C ALA A 57 2.16 -1.46 2.83
N ALA A 58 1.17 -1.22 3.69
CA ALA A 58 0.41 0.02 3.71
C ALA A 58 1.18 1.18 4.37
N GLU A 59 2.01 0.87 5.37
CA GLU A 59 2.93 1.81 6.04
C GLU A 59 4.17 2.10 5.21
N THR A 60 4.47 1.29 4.18
CA THR A 60 5.54 1.58 3.23
C THR A 60 5.25 2.94 2.60
N PRO A 61 6.02 3.98 2.95
CA PRO A 61 5.62 5.32 2.65
C PRO A 61 5.68 5.50 1.14
N VAL A 62 4.56 5.92 0.56
CA VAL A 62 4.45 6.34 -0.84
C VAL A 62 5.55 7.35 -1.18
N GLU A 63 6.01 8.13 -0.21
CA GLU A 63 7.18 9.01 -0.30
C GLU A 63 8.48 8.28 -0.68
N ALA A 64 8.72 7.03 -0.28
CA ALA A 64 9.88 6.25 -0.74
C ALA A 64 9.80 5.89 -2.24
N LEU A 65 8.59 5.69 -2.76
CA LEU A 65 8.34 5.51 -4.20
C LEU A 65 8.49 6.82 -4.99
N PHE A 66 8.26 7.98 -4.35
CA PHE A 66 8.52 9.30 -4.94
C PHE A 66 9.99 9.74 -4.81
N ASN A 67 10.65 9.38 -3.71
CA ASN A 67 12.04 9.75 -3.36
C ASN A 67 13.09 8.94 -4.14
N THR A 68 12.69 7.98 -4.98
CA THR A 68 13.61 7.24 -5.87
C THR A 68 14.15 8.10 -7.03
N GLY A 69 14.00 9.42 -6.98
CA GLY A 69 14.59 10.38 -7.92
C GLY A 69 13.97 10.42 -9.31
N LYS A 70 13.18 9.40 -9.69
CA LYS A 70 12.55 9.27 -11.01
C LYS A 70 11.57 10.42 -11.31
N MET A 71 10.79 10.84 -10.30
CA MET A 71 9.83 11.93 -10.47
C MET A 71 10.51 13.29 -10.62
N GLN A 72 11.60 13.50 -9.88
CA GLN A 72 12.41 14.72 -9.96
C GLN A 72 13.16 14.80 -11.30
N SER A 73 13.74 13.68 -11.76
CA SER A 73 14.35 13.57 -13.09
C SER A 73 13.35 13.88 -14.20
N LEU A 74 12.16 13.28 -14.14
CA LEU A 74 11.11 13.51 -15.13
C LEU A 74 10.69 14.99 -15.16
N THR A 75 10.53 15.62 -14.00
CA THR A 75 10.20 17.05 -13.89
C THR A 75 11.30 17.91 -14.53
N ASN A 76 12.57 17.60 -14.28
CA ASN A 76 13.70 18.31 -14.88
C ASN A 76 13.74 18.13 -16.41
N ASP A 77 13.49 16.93 -16.90
CA ASP A 77 13.46 16.63 -18.34
C ASP A 77 12.33 17.41 -19.03
N VAL A 78 11.14 17.45 -18.43
CA VAL A 78 10.00 18.23 -18.94
C VAL A 78 10.32 19.72 -18.99
N ASN A 79 10.96 20.27 -17.96
CA ASN A 79 11.37 21.68 -17.93
C ASN A 79 12.40 21.99 -19.03
N HIS A 80 13.44 21.17 -19.17
CA HIS A 80 14.43 21.34 -20.25
C HIS A 80 13.83 21.24 -21.64
N LEU A 81 12.89 20.31 -21.84
CA LEU A 81 12.21 20.14 -23.13
C LEU A 81 11.33 21.36 -23.44
N THR A 82 10.66 21.90 -22.43
CA THR A 82 9.87 23.14 -22.53
C THR A 82 10.74 24.34 -22.90
N GLU A 83 11.89 24.54 -22.25
CA GLU A 83 12.84 25.61 -22.58
C GLU A 83 13.35 25.49 -24.02
N ARG A 84 13.64 24.26 -24.48
CA ARG A 84 14.08 24.02 -25.86
C ARG A 84 12.99 24.37 -26.87
N ILE A 85 11.74 23.98 -26.59
CA ILE A 85 10.60 24.33 -27.45
C ILE A 85 10.44 25.85 -27.52
N GLN A 86 10.52 26.54 -26.39
CA GLN A 86 10.44 28.01 -26.35
C GLN A 86 11.53 28.66 -27.21
N LYS A 87 12.79 28.22 -27.07
CA LYS A 87 13.91 28.70 -27.91
C LYS A 87 13.77 28.39 -29.40
N LEU A 88 13.01 27.35 -29.76
CA LEU A 88 12.70 27.03 -31.16
C LEU A 88 11.52 27.88 -31.68
N SER A 89 10.60 28.27 -30.81
CA SER A 89 9.48 29.16 -31.14
C SER A 89 9.90 30.63 -31.25
N GLU A 90 11.04 31.01 -30.65
CA GLU A 90 11.61 32.34 -30.82
C GLU A 90 12.20 32.49 -32.24
N PRO A 91 11.75 33.48 -33.03
CA PRO A 91 12.25 33.68 -34.39
C PRO A 91 13.70 34.18 -34.35
N LYS A 92 14.65 33.27 -34.56
CA LYS A 92 16.11 33.52 -34.46
C LYS A 92 16.65 34.65 -35.33
N TYR A 93 15.98 34.95 -36.45
CA TYR A 93 16.44 35.95 -37.41
C TYR A 93 15.35 36.97 -37.75
N GLY A 94 14.29 37.09 -36.95
CA GLY A 94 13.14 37.94 -37.32
C GLY A 94 13.54 39.40 -37.59
N LYS A 95 14.42 39.96 -36.75
CA LYS A 95 14.92 41.33 -36.88
C LYS A 95 15.99 41.46 -37.97
N GLU A 96 17.01 40.61 -37.97
CA GLU A 96 18.09 40.63 -38.97
C GLU A 96 17.57 40.39 -40.39
N HIS A 97 16.58 39.52 -40.56
CA HIS A 97 15.92 39.26 -41.84
C HIS A 97 15.06 40.45 -42.26
N ALA A 98 14.38 41.13 -41.33
CA ALA A 98 13.64 42.36 -41.64
C ALA A 98 14.57 43.50 -42.05
N ASP A 99 15.70 43.66 -41.36
CA ASP A 99 16.72 44.66 -41.67
C ASP A 99 17.37 44.38 -43.04
N TYR A 100 17.69 43.10 -43.33
CA TYR A 100 18.17 42.67 -44.65
C TYR A 100 17.18 42.97 -45.78
N LEU A 101 15.88 42.65 -45.59
CA LEU A 101 14.85 42.94 -46.58
C LEU A 101 14.67 44.44 -46.83
N ALA A 102 14.79 45.26 -45.77
CA ALA A 102 14.72 46.72 -45.90
C ALA A 102 15.90 47.28 -46.72
N GLU A 103 17.11 46.74 -46.51
CA GLU A 103 18.31 47.13 -47.25
C GLU A 103 18.25 46.70 -48.72
N VAL A 104 17.78 45.48 -49.00
CA VAL A 104 17.52 45.01 -50.38
C VAL A 104 16.49 45.88 -51.09
N ALA A 105 15.39 46.24 -50.41
CA ALA A 105 14.36 47.10 -50.99
C ALA A 105 14.86 48.53 -51.28
N LYS A 106 15.74 49.06 -50.43
CA LYS A 106 16.40 50.35 -50.65
C LYS A 106 17.31 50.29 -51.88
N ASN A 107 18.17 49.27 -51.95
CA ASN A 107 19.07 49.09 -53.09
C ASN A 107 18.28 48.89 -54.39
N GLN A 108 17.22 48.10 -54.41
CA GLN A 108 16.39 47.93 -55.61
C GLN A 108 15.72 49.23 -56.08
N LYS A 109 15.28 50.10 -55.15
CA LYS A 109 14.76 51.42 -55.52
C LYS A 109 15.84 52.33 -56.10
N GLU A 110 17.05 52.27 -55.57
CA GLU A 110 18.18 53.05 -56.08
C GLU A 110 18.60 52.58 -57.49
N TRP A 111 18.59 51.26 -57.74
CA TRP A 111 18.94 50.69 -59.05
C TRP A 111 17.82 50.81 -60.11
N ASN A 112 16.55 50.85 -59.72
CA ASN A 112 15.40 51.02 -60.64
C ASN A 112 15.03 52.50 -60.92
N CYS A 113 15.76 53.47 -60.36
CA CYS A 113 15.56 54.91 -60.58
C CYS A 113 16.64 55.53 -61.50
N LEU A 114 17.40 54.70 -62.23
CA LEU A 114 18.18 55.07 -63.42
C LEU A 114 17.43 54.65 -64.69
#